data_AF-A0A938UUB5-F1
#
_entry.id   AF-A0A938UUB5-F1
#
_cell.length_a   1.000
_cell.length_b   1.000
_cell.length_c   1.000
_cell.angle_alpha   90.00
_cell.angle_beta   90.00
_cell.angle_gamma   90.00
#
_symmetry.space_group_name_H-M   'P 1'
#
loop_
_entity.id
_entity.type
_entity.pdbx_description
1 polymer ?
#
loop_
_entity_poly.entity_id
_entity_poly.type
_entity_poly.pdbx_seq_one_letter_code
_entity_poly.pdbx_strand_id
1 'polypeptide(L)'
;MVDGDGVRVGVHGELLRCSDKQPIWRAHGLDRFTSADPTVAELTAFYTRELGPAVAPYVAPVFHLLRAVLATLPAPVLSDDETMEKIELGE
;
A
#
# COMPACT_ATOMS: atom_id res chain seq x y z
N MET A 1 23.44 15.19 -5.61
CA MET A 1 24.22 13.94 -5.52
C MET A 1 23.24 12.79 -5.64
N VAL A 2 23.35 12.01 -6.72
CA VAL A 2 22.49 10.87 -7.01
C VAL A 2 23.21 9.64 -6.46
N ASP A 3 22.78 9.15 -5.29
CA ASP A 3 23.20 7.82 -4.82
C ASP A 3 22.32 6.80 -5.55
N GLY A 4 22.90 6.17 -6.58
CA GLY A 4 22.25 5.24 -7.48
C GLY A 4 21.55 4.06 -6.78
N ASP A 5 20.46 3.63 -7.41
CA ASP A 5 19.67 2.42 -7.18
C ASP A 5 18.66 2.38 -6.02
N GLY A 6 18.37 3.49 -5.35
CA GLY A 6 17.32 3.50 -4.32
C GLY A 6 16.44 4.75 -4.30
N VAL A 7 15.14 4.54 -4.12
CA VAL A 7 14.18 5.61 -3.86
C VAL A 7 13.93 5.67 -2.36
N ARG A 8 13.97 6.88 -1.77
CA ARG A 8 13.46 7.12 -0.41
C ARG A 8 12.00 7.53 -0.52
N VAL A 9 11.14 6.81 0.17
CA VAL A 9 9.70 7.06 0.18
C VAL A 9 9.20 7.09 1.61
N GLY A 10 8.28 8.00 1.89
CA GLY A 10 7.61 8.13 3.17
C GLY A 10 6.10 8.20 2.98
N VAL A 11 5.35 7.58 3.89
CA VAL A 11 3.89 7.61 3.90
C VAL A 11 3.41 7.87 5.31
N HIS A 12 2.38 8.71 5.42
CA HIS A 12 1.61 8.94 6.63
C HIS A 12 0.18 8.49 6.37
N GLY A 13 -0.30 7.53 7.15
CA GLY A 13 -1.66 7.00 7.06
C GLY A 13 -2.43 7.26 8.34
N GLU A 14 -3.71 7.61 8.20
CA GLU A 14 -4.64 7.73 9.32
C GLU A 14 -5.97 7.06 8.99
N LEU A 15 -6.55 6.38 9.97
CA LEU A 15 -7.92 5.87 9.90
C LEU A 15 -8.76 6.69 10.87
N LEU A 16 -9.84 7.28 10.35
CA LEU A 16 -10.74 8.11 11.12
C LEU A 16 -12.06 7.38 11.34
N ARG A 17 -12.58 7.43 12.56
CA ARG A 17 -13.95 7.00 12.85
C ARG A 17 -14.92 7.96 12.15
N CYS A 18 -15.85 7.42 11.38
CA CYS A 18 -16.77 8.24 10.58
C CYS A 18 -17.65 9.17 11.42
N SER A 19 -18.08 8.73 12.61
CA SER A 19 -19.05 9.44 13.45
C SER A 19 -18.54 10.76 14.03
N ASP A 20 -17.25 10.82 14.38
CA ASP A 20 -16.66 11.97 15.08
C ASP A 20 -15.32 12.44 14.47
N LYS A 21 -14.91 11.84 13.35
CA LYS A 21 -13.62 12.07 12.67
C LYS A 21 -12.40 11.85 13.57
N GLN A 22 -12.56 11.14 14.70
CA GLN A 22 -11.44 10.87 15.58
C GLN A 22 -10.50 9.82 14.96
N PRO A 23 -9.18 10.02 15.06
CA PRO A 23 -8.19 9.04 14.61
C PRO A 23 -8.28 7.79 15.48
N ILE A 24 -8.59 6.66 14.85
CA ILE A 24 -8.60 5.34 15.50
C ILE A 24 -7.36 4.51 15.16
N TRP A 25 -6.59 4.95 14.17
CA TRP A 25 -5.27 4.40 13.85
C TRP A 25 -4.43 5.46 13.12
N ARG A 26 -3.11 5.41 13.34
CA ARG A 26 -2.11 6.20 12.63
C ARG A 26 -0.87 5.35 12.41
N ALA A 27 -0.25 5.48 11.24
CA ALA A 27 1.04 4.88 10.97
C ALA A 27 1.88 5.79 10.08
N HIS A 28 3.19 5.73 10.31
CA HIS A 28 4.18 6.39 9.49
C HIS A 28 5.22 5.37 9.05
N GLY A 29 5.44 5.28 7.75
CA GLY A 29 6.53 4.49 7.17
C GLY A 29 7.49 5.43 6.47
N LEU A 30 8.79 5.30 6.75
CA LEU A 30 9.86 5.95 5.98
C LEU A 30 10.91 4.89 5.73
N ASP A 31 11.23 4.64 4.47
CA ASP A 31 12.22 3.62 4.14
C ASP A 31 12.91 3.91 2.79
N ARG A 32 13.98 3.17 2.52
CA ARG A 32 14.73 3.19 1.26
C ARG A 32 14.59 1.83 0.61
N PHE A 33 14.06 1.81 -0.61
CA PHE A 33 13.87 0.58 -1.37
C PHE A 33 14.67 0.62 -2.67
N THR A 34 15.08 -0.57 -3.13
CA THR A 34 15.59 -0.75 -4.48
C THR A 34 14.47 -0.56 -5.49
N SER A 35 14.77 0.06 -6.62
CA SER A 35 13.81 0.26 -7.72
C SER A 35 13.52 -1.03 -8.49
N ALA A 36 14.36 -2.06 -8.32
CA ALA A 36 14.17 -3.38 -8.91
C ALA A 36 13.88 -4.41 -7.80
N ASP A 37 12.76 -5.11 -7.93
CA ASP A 37 12.41 -6.25 -7.10
C ASP A 37 11.68 -7.29 -7.97
N PRO A 38 12.23 -8.52 -8.12
CA PRO A 38 11.61 -9.55 -8.94
C PRO A 38 10.27 -10.05 -8.39
N THR A 39 10.01 -9.92 -7.07
CA THR A 39 8.77 -10.41 -6.43
C THR A 39 7.53 -9.62 -6.84
N VAL A 40 7.71 -8.40 -7.37
CA VAL A 40 6.64 -7.51 -7.82
C VAL A 40 6.81 -7.13 -9.29
N ALA A 41 7.54 -7.95 -10.07
CA ALA A 41 7.79 -7.69 -11.48
C ALA A 41 6.50 -7.63 -12.31
N GLU A 42 5.54 -8.52 -12.04
CA GLU A 42 4.23 -8.52 -12.70
C GLU A 42 3.42 -7.25 -12.39
N LEU A 43 3.41 -6.84 -11.10
CA LEU A 43 2.76 -5.61 -10.67
C LEU A 43 3.39 -4.38 -11.30
N THR A 44 4.72 -4.37 -11.38
CA THR A 44 5.50 -3.32 -12.04
C THR A 44 5.15 -3.26 -13.53
N ALA A 45 5.11 -4.39 -14.23
CA ALA A 45 4.72 -4.45 -15.63
C ALA A 45 3.28 -3.97 -15.86
N PHE A 46 2.34 -4.36 -14.98
CA PHE A 46 0.96 -3.91 -15.01
C PHE A 46 0.87 -2.38 -14.93
N TYR A 47 1.37 -1.77 -13.85
CA TYR A 47 1.27 -0.32 -13.67
C TYR A 47 2.07 0.47 -14.70
N THR A 48 3.20 -0.07 -15.17
CA THR A 48 3.98 0.53 -16.25
C THR A 48 3.18 0.58 -17.57
N ARG A 49 2.38 -0.46 -17.85
CA ARG A 49 1.49 -0.47 -19.02
C ARG A 49 0.33 0.51 -18.87
N GLU A 50 -0.31 0.55 -17.71
CA GLU A 50 -1.49 1.38 -17.47
C GLU A 50 -1.16 2.87 -17.31
N LEU A 51 -0.03 3.21 -16.68
CA LEU A 51 0.33 4.59 -16.29
C LEU A 51 1.57 5.12 -17.01
N GLY A 52 2.23 4.28 -17.81
CA GLY A 52 3.40 4.64 -18.63
C GLY A 52 4.76 4.30 -18.00
N PRO A 53 5.85 4.36 -18.79
CA PRO A 53 7.19 3.90 -18.38
C PRO A 53 7.78 4.66 -17.18
N ALA A 54 7.34 5.90 -16.94
CA ALA A 54 7.83 6.73 -15.86
C ALA A 54 7.51 6.17 -14.47
N VAL A 55 6.48 5.32 -14.32
CA VAL A 55 6.10 4.79 -12.99
C VAL A 55 6.94 3.61 -12.54
N ALA A 56 7.58 2.90 -13.48
CA ALA A 56 8.34 1.66 -13.22
C ALA A 56 9.28 1.71 -12.00
N PRO A 57 10.15 2.72 -11.81
CA PRO A 57 11.09 2.74 -10.68
C PRO A 57 10.42 2.96 -9.31
N TYR A 58 9.14 3.33 -9.28
CA TYR A 58 8.41 3.65 -8.05
C TYR A 58 7.50 2.52 -7.58
N VAL A 59 7.10 1.60 -8.47
CA VAL A 59 6.10 0.57 -8.13
C VAL A 59 6.56 -0.31 -6.98
N ALA A 60 7.77 -0.87 -7.05
CA ALA A 60 8.30 -1.74 -6.01
C ALA A 60 8.49 -1.00 -4.66
N PRO A 61 9.16 0.17 -4.61
CA PRO A 61 9.27 0.96 -3.39
C PRO A 61 7.92 1.30 -2.73
N VAL A 62 6.95 1.75 -3.54
CA VAL A 62 5.63 2.16 -3.03
C VAL A 62 4.86 0.96 -2.52
N PHE A 63 4.90 -0.18 -3.23
CA PHE A 63 4.22 -1.40 -2.81
C PHE A 63 4.71 -1.87 -1.44
N HIS A 64 6.02 -1.96 -1.24
CA HIS A 64 6.58 -2.41 0.05
C HIS A 64 6.27 -1.46 1.19
N LEU A 65 6.38 -0.15 0.94
CA LEU A 65 6.03 0.86 1.92
C LEU A 65 4.56 0.76 2.35
N LEU A 66 3.66 0.69 1.38
CA LEU A 66 2.22 0.59 1.65
C LEU A 66 1.88 -0.72 2.35
N ARG A 67 2.46 -1.85 1.91
CA ARG A 67 2.26 -3.15 2.55
C ARG A 67 2.70 -3.12 4.02
N ALA A 68 3.87 -2.56 4.32
CA ALA A 68 4.38 -2.45 5.68
C ALA A 68 3.46 -1.61 6.57
N VAL A 69 2.94 -0.51 6.04
CA VAL A 69 2.03 0.36 6.78
C VAL A 69 0.65 -0.28 6.97
N LEU A 70 0.08 -0.85 5.92
CA LEU A 70 -1.23 -1.53 5.97
C LEU A 70 -1.22 -2.77 6.85
N ALA A 71 -0.09 -3.47 6.99
CA ALA A 71 0.05 -4.58 7.92
C ALA A 71 -0.16 -4.18 9.39
N THR A 72 -0.06 -2.89 9.73
CA THR A 72 -0.34 -2.38 11.08
C THR A 72 -1.79 -1.93 11.27
N LEU A 73 -2.60 -1.95 10.20
CA LEU A 73 -4.00 -1.55 10.26
C LEU A 73 -4.79 -2.63 11.02
N PRO A 74 -5.58 -2.27 12.04
CA PRO A 74 -6.41 -3.23 12.74
C PRO A 74 -7.44 -3.84 11.78
N ALA A 75 -7.51 -5.17 11.75
CA ALA A 75 -8.55 -5.86 10.99
C ALA A 75 -9.93 -5.53 11.58
N PRO A 76 -10.94 -5.25 10.75
CA PRO A 76 -12.30 -5.08 11.24
C PRO A 76 -12.79 -6.41 11.83
N VAL A 77 -13.48 -6.31 12.97
CA VAL A 77 -14.27 -7.44 13.49
C VAL A 77 -15.60 -7.41 12.75
N LEU A 78 -15.76 -8.31 11.79
CA LEU A 78 -17.01 -8.49 11.06
C LEU A 78 -17.88 -9.51 11.80
N SER A 79 -19.19 -9.28 11.81
CA SER A 79 -20.17 -10.32 12.12
C SER A 79 -20.22 -11.38 11.01
N ASP A 80 -20.84 -12.53 11.29
CA ASP A 80 -21.02 -13.60 10.29
C ASP A 80 -21.84 -13.11 9.09
N ASP A 81 -22.88 -12.30 9.35
CA ASP A 81 -23.73 -11.71 8.30
C ASP A 81 -22.94 -10.72 7.42
N GLU A 82 -22.13 -9.84 8.02
CA GLU A 82 -21.26 -8.91 7.28
C GLU A 82 -20.18 -9.63 6.48
N THR A 83 -19.70 -10.77 6.99
CA THR A 83 -18.73 -11.61 6.30
C THR A 83 -19.36 -12.25 5.07
N MET A 84 -20.58 -12.78 5.19
CA MET A 84 -21.31 -13.40 4.09
C MET A 84 -21.64 -12.40 2.98
N GLU A 85 -22.11 -11.19 3.34
CA GLU A 85 -22.38 -10.10 2.39
C GLU A 85 -21.14 -9.71 1.56
N LYS A 86 -19.95 -9.73 2.17
CA LYS A 86 -18.70 -9.35 1.49
C LYS A 86 -18.11 -10.49 0.64
N ILE A 87 -18.44 -11.75 0.95
CA ILE A 87 -18.10 -12.90 0.10
C ILE A 87 -18.94 -12.88 -1.19
N GLU A 88 -20.24 -12.60 -1.08
CA GLU A 88 -21.15 -12.56 -2.25
C GLU A 88 -20.88 -11.39 -3.21
N LEU A 89 -20.29 -10.29 -2.72
CA LEU A 89 -19.83 -9.17 -3.56
C LEU A 89 -18.51 -9.45 -4.30
N GLY A 90 -17.89 -10.61 -4.05
CA GLY A 90 -16.62 -11.04 -4.66
C GLY A 90 -16.76 -11.92 -5.91
N GLU A 91 -17.99 -12.22 -6.36
CA GLU A 91 -18.31 -12.94 -7.61
C GLU A 91 -18.83 -12.00 -8.71
#